data_AF-A0A1H1VY11-F1
#
_entry.id   AF-A0A1H1VY11-F1
#
_cell.length_a   1.000
_cell.length_b   1.000
_cell.length_c   1.000
_cell.angle_alpha   90.00
_cell.angle_beta   90.00
_cell.angle_gamma   90.00
#
_symmetry.space_group_name_H-M   'P 1'
#
loop_
_entity.id
_entity.type
_entity.pdbx_description
1 polymer ?
#
loop_
_entity_poly.entity_id
_entity_poly.type
_entity_poly.pdbx_seq_one_letter_code
_entity_poly.pdbx_strand_id
1 'polypeptide(L)'
;MPLNRTYLKKKISIPFFFTIISLCFANFAQAQLVSFPEPPSINTFKKDPFPDTIRKKHFGRAALFLGIAELTPFIYDRYIVQADFAMISWRSTWHNLKPSSWEFDDDEFTTNQFGHPYHGSLFYSAFRANGYSFWQSVPATATGSYLWETFAEKQPPSPNDFINTTFGGAVIGEMTYRLSNKIIDNTATGFKRQADEVLAFLINPMNGLTRITDGRWGKVNTNPALRDSSKISAQLDFGFREYNVGNNNPFQNGSKGWYAHAKLIYGDPDEGYEKPFSNFVVNAEIGKDDSTALNMVSIYGSLTGWELKSTDVVQHLLILSANYDYIHNSAFFYGGQSVKFNLFSKFKIDNGMFINTAFGAGGILLAGVPDPYTYKGRNYDYESGLAFNAGGTIAVDHKLYYSINYRGGWMWTINGNKSSYLLHNITNELSYFIIKDIALVAEAGYIRLNGNYSNFADIDRKYPYFKAAVRYNVDF
;
A
#
# COMPACT_ATOMS: atom_id res chain seq x y z
N MET A 1 8.85 61.69 50.24
CA MET A 1 10.17 61.26 49.73
C MET A 1 10.02 59.88 49.07
N PRO A 2 10.88 59.50 48.12
CA PRO A 2 10.52 58.53 47.08
C PRO A 2 10.87 57.07 47.40
N LEU A 3 10.10 56.15 46.82
CA LEU A 3 10.50 54.76 46.58
C LEU A 3 10.24 54.42 45.09
N ASN A 4 11.11 53.61 44.50
CA ASN A 4 11.33 53.62 43.06
C ASN A 4 10.24 52.94 42.22
N ARG A 5 9.94 53.54 41.06
CA ARG A 5 9.43 52.80 39.91
C ARG A 5 10.56 51.96 39.30
N THR A 6 10.37 50.66 39.18
CA THR A 6 11.28 49.79 38.42
C THR A 6 10.49 49.01 37.36
N TYR A 7 10.61 49.39 36.09
CA TYR A 7 9.96 48.70 34.98
C TYR A 7 10.67 47.36 34.68
N LEU A 8 10.15 46.24 35.18
CA LEU A 8 10.53 44.93 34.65
C LEU A 8 9.84 44.67 33.31
N LYS A 9 10.49 45.06 32.20
CA LYS A 9 10.23 44.46 30.89
C LYS A 9 10.65 42.99 30.91
N LYS A 10 9.78 42.08 31.36
CA LYS A 10 9.94 40.65 31.06
C LYS A 10 9.78 40.46 29.55
N LYS A 11 10.90 40.42 28.83
CA LYS A 11 10.96 39.72 27.53
C LYS A 11 10.58 38.27 27.81
N ILE A 12 9.42 37.84 27.35
CA ILE A 12 9.13 36.41 27.24
C ILE A 12 10.05 35.89 26.13
N SER A 13 11.10 35.18 26.53
CA SER A 13 12.03 34.57 25.59
C SER A 13 11.37 33.35 24.96
N ILE A 14 11.49 33.22 23.64
CA ILE A 14 10.78 32.22 22.83
C ILE A 14 11.16 30.74 23.11
N PRO A 15 12.35 30.33 23.61
CA PRO A 15 12.66 28.90 23.72
C PRO A 15 11.86 28.14 24.79
N PHE A 16 11.20 28.82 25.73
CA PHE A 16 10.51 28.14 26.84
C PHE A 16 9.28 27.31 26.41
N PHE A 17 8.71 27.58 25.22
CA PHE A 17 7.59 26.78 24.70
C PHE A 17 8.04 25.45 24.06
N PHE A 18 9.29 25.36 23.60
CA PHE A 18 9.84 24.11 23.05
C PHE A 18 10.23 23.10 24.15
N THR A 19 10.71 23.57 25.30
CA THR A 19 11.20 22.69 26.38
C THR A 19 10.10 21.83 27.01
N ILE A 20 8.86 22.33 27.07
CA ILE A 20 7.72 21.59 27.65
C ILE A 20 7.27 20.47 26.68
N ILE A 21 7.35 20.71 25.36
CA ILE A 21 7.03 19.68 24.35
C ILE A 21 8.02 18.51 24.46
N SER A 22 9.32 18.77 24.65
CA SER A 22 10.35 17.71 24.76
C SER A 22 10.19 16.77 25.98
N LEU A 23 9.45 17.14 27.02
CA LEU A 23 9.35 16.37 28.27
C LEU A 23 8.25 15.29 28.27
N CYS A 24 7.47 15.14 27.19
CA CYS A 24 6.46 14.09 27.05
C CYS A 24 6.84 12.96 26.06
N PHE A 25 7.94 13.08 25.31
CA PHE A 25 8.32 12.11 24.27
C PHE A 25 9.26 11.01 24.78
N ALA A 26 8.72 10.08 25.57
CA ALA A 26 9.43 8.87 25.97
C ALA A 26 9.09 7.68 25.06
N ASN A 27 10.01 7.35 24.14
CA ASN A 27 10.13 6.03 23.48
C ASN A 27 9.01 5.60 22.48
N PHE A 28 8.74 6.33 21.39
CA PHE A 28 7.76 5.90 20.36
C PHE A 28 8.20 6.14 18.90
N ALA A 29 8.35 5.09 18.06
CA ALA A 29 8.97 5.08 16.71
C ALA A 29 8.86 3.63 16.00
N GLN A 30 8.70 3.31 14.67
CA GLN A 30 7.59 3.62 13.70
C GLN A 30 7.32 2.74 12.42
N ALA A 31 6.08 2.77 11.83
CA ALA A 31 5.73 2.55 10.37
C ALA A 31 4.39 3.23 9.91
N GLN A 32 4.01 3.26 8.62
CA GLN A 32 3.05 4.26 8.04
C GLN A 32 1.67 3.76 7.48
N LEU A 33 0.94 4.70 6.82
CA LEU A 33 -0.51 4.82 6.49
C LEU A 33 -1.37 5.49 7.61
N VAL A 34 -2.20 6.52 7.37
CA VAL A 34 -2.38 7.44 6.20
C VAL A 34 -2.68 8.87 6.68
N SER A 35 -1.79 9.84 6.43
CA SER A 35 -2.15 11.26 6.54
C SER A 35 -2.95 11.73 5.32
N PHE A 36 -4.09 12.41 5.54
CA PHE A 36 -4.85 13.09 4.48
C PHE A 36 -4.53 14.60 4.52
N PRO A 37 -3.54 15.09 3.75
CA PRO A 37 -3.53 16.51 3.40
C PRO A 37 -4.79 16.79 2.58
N GLU A 38 -5.58 17.72 3.07
CA GLU A 38 -6.91 18.03 2.53
C GLU A 38 -6.80 18.86 1.23
N PRO A 39 -7.66 18.62 0.21
CA PRO A 39 -7.73 19.45 -0.98
C PRO A 39 -8.51 20.76 -0.76
N PRO A 40 -7.92 21.94 -1.01
CA PRO A 40 -8.66 23.20 -1.06
C PRO A 40 -9.04 23.58 -2.49
N SER A 41 -10.21 23.12 -2.95
CA SER A 41 -11.12 24.01 -3.71
C SER A 41 -12.54 23.46 -3.72
N ILE A 42 -13.47 24.22 -3.12
CA ILE A 42 -14.90 24.00 -3.28
C ILE A 42 -15.28 24.47 -4.69
N ASN A 43 -15.15 23.60 -5.69
CA ASN A 43 -15.73 23.73 -7.04
C ASN A 43 -15.48 22.48 -7.92
N THR A 44 -15.95 21.29 -7.51
CA THR A 44 -16.22 20.21 -8.47
C THR A 44 -17.73 20.05 -8.70
N PHE A 45 -18.16 20.47 -9.90
CA PHE A 45 -19.38 19.94 -10.49
C PHE A 45 -19.31 18.40 -10.46
N LYS A 46 -20.42 17.72 -10.15
CA LYS A 46 -20.53 16.26 -10.35
C LYS A 46 -20.23 15.93 -11.81
N LYS A 47 -18.99 15.50 -12.08
CA LYS A 47 -18.60 14.92 -13.37
C LYS A 47 -18.92 13.44 -13.31
N ASP A 48 -19.68 12.95 -14.29
CA ASP A 48 -20.10 11.55 -14.31
C ASP A 48 -18.88 10.62 -14.23
N PRO A 49 -18.74 9.82 -13.15
CA PRO A 49 -17.51 9.07 -12.92
C PRO A 49 -17.33 8.00 -14.00
N PHE A 50 -16.10 7.81 -14.46
CA PHE A 50 -15.72 6.88 -15.54
C PHE A 50 -16.48 5.54 -15.45
N PRO A 51 -17.18 5.10 -16.52
CA PRO A 51 -17.97 3.87 -16.50
C PRO A 51 -17.07 2.65 -16.78
N ASP A 52 -17.06 1.71 -15.82
CA ASP A 52 -16.04 0.67 -15.70
C ASP A 52 -15.99 -0.36 -16.86
N THR A 53 -17.01 -0.39 -17.72
CA THR A 53 -17.31 -1.52 -18.61
C THR A 53 -17.68 -1.16 -20.06
N ILE A 54 -17.57 0.11 -20.49
CA ILE A 54 -17.99 0.51 -21.86
C ILE A 54 -17.02 0.04 -22.97
N ARG A 55 -15.89 -0.62 -22.61
CA ARG A 55 -14.98 -1.23 -23.59
C ARG A 55 -15.51 -2.59 -24.06
N LYS A 56 -15.35 -2.89 -25.36
CA LYS A 56 -15.60 -4.23 -25.92
C LYS A 56 -14.76 -5.28 -25.20
N LYS A 57 -15.33 -6.45 -24.90
CA LYS A 57 -14.65 -7.57 -24.25
C LYS A 57 -13.92 -8.46 -25.26
N HIS A 58 -12.69 -8.84 -24.95
CA HIS A 58 -11.84 -9.64 -25.84
C HIS A 58 -11.37 -10.96 -25.17
N PHE A 59 -12.31 -11.85 -24.84
CA PHE A 59 -12.05 -13.10 -24.09
C PHE A 59 -10.85 -13.90 -24.61
N GLY A 60 -10.81 -14.23 -25.90
CA GLY A 60 -9.73 -15.04 -26.48
C GLY A 60 -8.34 -14.41 -26.34
N ARG A 61 -8.25 -13.07 -26.34
CA ARG A 61 -6.98 -12.35 -26.08
C ARG A 61 -6.67 -12.28 -24.59
N ALA A 62 -7.67 -12.11 -23.74
CA ALA A 62 -7.49 -12.16 -22.29
C ALA A 62 -6.96 -13.53 -21.82
N ALA A 63 -7.55 -14.62 -22.33
CA ALA A 63 -7.10 -15.98 -22.07
C ALA A 63 -5.69 -16.25 -22.63
N LEU A 64 -5.38 -15.78 -23.85
CA LEU A 64 -4.02 -15.86 -24.40
C LEU A 64 -3.00 -15.09 -23.54
N PHE A 65 -3.36 -13.93 -23.02
CA PHE A 65 -2.47 -13.09 -22.21
C PHE A 65 -2.26 -13.64 -20.81
N LEU A 66 -3.30 -14.26 -20.21
CA LEU A 66 -3.14 -15.08 -19.01
C LEU A 66 -2.16 -16.23 -19.30
N GLY A 67 -2.35 -16.99 -20.38
CA GLY A 67 -1.43 -18.06 -20.79
C GLY A 67 0.01 -17.59 -21.06
N ILE A 68 0.21 -16.35 -21.52
CA ILE A 68 1.56 -15.74 -21.61
C ILE A 68 2.12 -15.42 -20.22
N ALA A 69 1.30 -14.95 -19.29
CA ALA A 69 1.70 -14.69 -17.91
C ALA A 69 2.01 -15.98 -17.13
N GLU A 70 1.39 -17.12 -17.47
CA GLU A 70 1.79 -18.45 -16.98
C GLU A 70 3.13 -18.89 -17.60
N LEU A 71 3.17 -18.96 -18.94
CA LEU A 71 4.24 -19.66 -19.65
C LEU A 71 5.56 -18.90 -19.64
N THR A 72 5.56 -17.58 -19.51
CA THR A 72 6.80 -16.78 -19.51
C THR A 72 7.71 -17.09 -18.32
N PRO A 73 7.26 -16.96 -17.04
CA PRO A 73 8.06 -17.39 -15.89
C PRO A 73 8.33 -18.89 -15.94
N PHE A 74 7.31 -19.75 -16.13
CA PHE A 74 7.51 -21.21 -16.16
C PHE A 74 8.60 -21.68 -17.14
N ILE A 75 8.67 -21.10 -18.35
CA ILE A 75 9.72 -21.44 -19.33
C ILE A 75 11.10 -20.92 -18.86
N TYR A 76 11.16 -19.74 -18.27
CA TYR A 76 12.39 -19.18 -17.70
C TYR A 76 12.90 -20.06 -16.54
N ASP A 77 12.03 -20.36 -15.58
CA ASP A 77 12.37 -21.10 -14.36
C ASP A 77 12.73 -22.55 -14.67
N ARG A 78 12.01 -23.21 -15.60
CA ARG A 78 12.29 -24.59 -16.00
C ARG A 78 13.56 -24.76 -16.83
N TYR A 79 13.81 -23.87 -17.81
CA TYR A 79 14.85 -24.10 -18.82
C TYR A 79 16.07 -23.19 -18.70
N ILE A 80 15.99 -22.07 -17.96
CA ILE A 80 17.10 -21.13 -17.76
C ILE A 80 17.61 -21.18 -16.32
N VAL A 81 16.72 -21.02 -15.33
CA VAL A 81 17.09 -21.15 -13.90
C VAL A 81 17.29 -22.62 -13.53
N GLN A 82 16.50 -23.52 -14.12
CA GLN A 82 16.37 -24.93 -13.74
C GLN A 82 15.92 -25.11 -12.29
N ALA A 83 15.00 -24.25 -11.83
CA ALA A 83 14.47 -24.26 -10.48
C ALA A 83 13.72 -25.56 -10.17
N ASP A 84 13.92 -26.09 -8.97
CA ASP A 84 13.40 -27.41 -8.56
C ASP A 84 11.87 -27.51 -8.62
N PHE A 85 11.15 -26.39 -8.38
CA PHE A 85 9.69 -26.33 -8.45
C PHE A 85 9.15 -26.50 -9.88
N ALA A 86 9.84 -25.93 -10.86
CA ALA A 86 9.44 -25.98 -12.27
C ALA A 86 9.74 -27.35 -12.93
N MET A 87 10.32 -28.31 -12.20
CA MET A 87 10.66 -29.66 -12.67
C MET A 87 9.45 -30.63 -12.64
N ILE A 88 8.33 -30.17 -13.22
CA ILE A 88 7.06 -30.89 -13.32
C ILE A 88 7.13 -32.22 -14.09
N SER A 89 6.17 -33.09 -13.79
CA SER A 89 5.83 -34.29 -14.56
C SER A 89 4.33 -34.59 -14.42
N TRP A 90 3.76 -35.45 -15.28
CA TRP A 90 2.36 -35.88 -15.11
C TRP A 90 2.06 -36.51 -13.74
N ARG A 91 3.08 -37.00 -13.01
CA ARG A 91 2.94 -37.51 -11.66
C ARG A 91 2.75 -36.40 -10.61
N SER A 92 3.38 -35.22 -10.76
CA SER A 92 3.11 -34.09 -9.87
C SER A 92 1.73 -33.49 -10.18
N THR A 93 1.42 -33.22 -11.44
CA THR A 93 0.08 -32.73 -11.84
C THR A 93 -1.07 -33.61 -11.33
N TRP A 94 -0.95 -34.95 -11.44
CA TRP A 94 -1.98 -35.87 -10.93
C TRP A 94 -1.97 -36.07 -9.40
N HIS A 95 -0.96 -35.55 -8.70
CA HIS A 95 -0.97 -35.37 -7.25
C HIS A 95 -1.69 -34.07 -6.89
N ASN A 96 -1.28 -32.94 -7.48
CA ASN A 96 -1.76 -31.59 -7.22
C ASN A 96 -3.25 -31.39 -7.53
N LEU A 97 -3.78 -32.09 -8.54
CA LEU A 97 -5.20 -32.18 -8.87
C LEU A 97 -6.09 -32.75 -7.74
N LYS A 98 -5.52 -33.24 -6.64
CA LYS A 98 -6.25 -33.72 -5.47
C LYS A 98 -6.26 -32.63 -4.39
N PRO A 99 -7.43 -32.11 -3.98
CA PRO A 99 -7.52 -31.14 -2.87
C PRO A 99 -6.94 -31.65 -1.55
N SER A 100 -6.85 -32.97 -1.36
CA SER A 100 -6.21 -33.61 -0.21
C SER A 100 -4.66 -33.64 -0.26
N SER A 101 -4.04 -33.02 -1.26
CA SER A 101 -2.59 -32.81 -1.34
C SER A 101 -2.16 -31.41 -0.88
N TRP A 102 -3.10 -30.46 -0.80
CA TRP A 102 -2.78 -29.05 -0.55
C TRP A 102 -2.20 -28.88 0.86
N GLU A 103 -1.00 -28.29 0.94
CA GLU A 103 -0.28 -28.00 2.18
C GLU A 103 0.17 -26.53 2.17
N PHE A 104 0.33 -25.92 3.35
CA PHE A 104 1.07 -24.67 3.42
C PHE A 104 2.56 -24.95 3.20
N ASP A 105 3.17 -24.12 2.37
CA ASP A 105 4.56 -24.19 1.90
C ASP A 105 5.64 -23.97 2.96
N ASP A 106 6.89 -23.92 2.49
CA ASP A 106 8.08 -23.43 3.18
C ASP A 106 8.83 -22.30 2.42
N ASP A 107 8.18 -21.66 1.43
CA ASP A 107 8.80 -20.75 0.46
C ASP A 107 9.22 -19.37 1.01
N GLU A 108 10.05 -18.65 0.25
CA GLU A 108 10.64 -17.39 0.70
C GLU A 108 9.59 -16.29 0.93
N PHE A 109 9.74 -15.55 2.03
CA PHE A 109 8.83 -14.47 2.42
C PHE A 109 8.58 -13.44 1.28
N THR A 110 9.60 -13.13 0.49
CA THR A 110 9.49 -12.21 -0.67
C THR A 110 8.68 -12.83 -1.82
N THR A 111 8.82 -14.14 -2.07
CA THR A 111 8.02 -14.87 -3.06
C THR A 111 6.55 -14.78 -2.68
N ASN A 112 6.22 -15.07 -1.42
CA ASN A 112 4.83 -15.26 -1.01
C ASN A 112 4.12 -13.94 -0.73
N GLN A 113 4.82 -12.96 -0.15
CA GLN A 113 4.23 -11.66 0.19
C GLN A 113 4.46 -10.57 -0.87
N PHE A 114 5.17 -10.84 -1.97
CA PHE A 114 5.28 -9.92 -3.12
C PHE A 114 5.25 -10.61 -4.49
N GLY A 115 5.97 -11.72 -4.69
CA GLY A 115 6.03 -12.47 -5.95
C GLY A 115 4.66 -12.97 -6.43
N HIS A 116 3.99 -13.82 -5.64
CA HIS A 116 2.65 -14.33 -5.92
C HIS A 116 1.60 -13.20 -6.13
N PRO A 117 1.51 -12.17 -5.26
CA PRO A 117 0.69 -10.98 -5.52
C PRO A 117 1.02 -10.27 -6.84
N TYR A 118 2.28 -10.11 -7.20
CA TYR A 118 2.69 -9.49 -8.47
C TYR A 118 2.29 -10.36 -9.68
N HIS A 119 2.49 -11.68 -9.61
CA HIS A 119 2.10 -12.62 -10.67
C HIS A 119 0.59 -12.63 -10.89
N GLY A 120 -0.18 -12.68 -9.79
CA GLY A 120 -1.63 -12.52 -9.80
C GLY A 120 -2.08 -11.21 -10.44
N SER A 121 -1.32 -10.13 -10.28
CA SER A 121 -1.61 -8.84 -10.92
C SER A 121 -1.53 -8.91 -12.45
N LEU A 122 -0.71 -9.80 -13.01
CA LEU A 122 -0.65 -10.07 -14.45
C LEU A 122 -1.90 -10.81 -14.93
N PHE A 123 -2.34 -11.86 -14.22
CA PHE A 123 -3.57 -12.59 -14.53
C PHE A 123 -4.81 -11.69 -14.49
N TYR A 124 -4.92 -10.85 -13.45
CA TYR A 124 -5.94 -9.81 -13.35
C TYR A 124 -5.90 -8.88 -14.57
N SER A 125 -4.71 -8.36 -14.88
CA SER A 125 -4.51 -7.34 -15.91
C SER A 125 -4.73 -7.87 -17.33
N ALA A 126 -4.48 -9.16 -17.57
CA ALA A 126 -4.80 -9.83 -18.83
C ALA A 126 -6.30 -9.73 -19.17
N PHE A 127 -7.19 -9.82 -18.17
CA PHE A 127 -8.63 -9.61 -18.36
C PHE A 127 -9.01 -8.14 -18.29
N ARG A 128 -8.48 -7.40 -17.31
CA ARG A 128 -8.84 -5.99 -17.08
C ARG A 128 -8.52 -5.09 -18.28
N ALA A 129 -7.33 -5.25 -18.89
CA ALA A 129 -6.95 -4.54 -20.10
C ALA A 129 -7.83 -4.87 -21.32
N ASN A 130 -8.47 -6.05 -21.30
CA ASN A 130 -9.30 -6.58 -22.39
C ASN A 130 -10.80 -6.37 -22.20
N GLY A 131 -11.19 -5.36 -21.42
CA GLY A 131 -12.56 -4.81 -21.36
C GLY A 131 -13.45 -5.37 -20.25
N TYR A 132 -12.88 -6.05 -19.27
CA TYR A 132 -13.60 -6.60 -18.12
C TYR A 132 -13.67 -5.57 -16.97
N SER A 133 -14.72 -5.62 -16.16
CA SER A 133 -14.83 -4.81 -14.94
C SER A 133 -13.81 -5.25 -13.88
N PHE A 134 -13.72 -4.51 -12.76
CA PHE A 134 -12.99 -4.98 -11.57
C PHE A 134 -13.41 -6.41 -11.18
N TRP A 135 -14.66 -6.59 -10.76
CA TRP A 135 -15.21 -7.88 -10.30
C TRP A 135 -15.20 -8.99 -11.36
N GLN A 136 -15.16 -8.65 -12.66
CA GLN A 136 -15.07 -9.62 -13.75
C GLN A 136 -13.63 -10.01 -14.09
N SER A 137 -12.64 -9.28 -13.57
CA SER A 137 -11.21 -9.57 -13.72
C SER A 137 -10.65 -10.32 -12.51
N VAL A 138 -11.25 -10.19 -11.31
CA VAL A 138 -10.87 -10.95 -10.11
C VAL A 138 -10.82 -12.47 -10.34
N PRO A 139 -11.79 -13.15 -10.98
CA PRO A 139 -11.72 -14.61 -11.20
C PRO A 139 -10.50 -15.09 -12.00
N ALA A 140 -9.88 -14.20 -12.80
CA ALA A 140 -8.67 -14.54 -13.54
C ALA A 140 -7.47 -14.79 -12.60
N THR A 141 -7.40 -14.12 -11.45
CA THR A 141 -6.32 -14.29 -10.47
C THR A 141 -6.35 -15.66 -9.82
N ALA A 142 -7.52 -16.06 -9.30
CA ALA A 142 -7.77 -17.40 -8.77
C ALA A 142 -7.63 -18.49 -9.85
N THR A 143 -8.02 -18.21 -11.09
CA THR A 143 -7.85 -19.16 -12.20
C THR A 143 -6.37 -19.36 -12.52
N GLY A 144 -5.59 -18.28 -12.64
CA GLY A 144 -4.16 -18.38 -12.94
C GLY A 144 -3.36 -19.01 -11.80
N SER A 145 -3.63 -18.60 -10.56
CA SER A 145 -3.06 -19.28 -9.38
C SER A 145 -3.34 -20.77 -9.38
N TYR A 146 -4.60 -21.20 -9.56
CA TYR A 146 -4.91 -22.63 -9.65
C TYR A 146 -4.17 -23.33 -10.80
N LEU A 147 -3.96 -22.66 -11.94
CA LEU A 147 -3.22 -23.22 -13.07
C LEU A 147 -1.72 -23.35 -12.78
N TRP A 148 -1.11 -22.34 -12.16
CA TRP A 148 0.29 -22.35 -11.75
C TRP A 148 0.59 -23.51 -10.80
N GLU A 149 -0.09 -23.53 -9.65
CA GLU A 149 0.15 -24.49 -8.57
C GLU A 149 -0.15 -25.94 -9.00
N THR A 150 -1.10 -26.12 -9.92
CA THR A 150 -1.52 -27.46 -10.38
C THR A 150 -0.68 -27.98 -11.56
N PHE A 151 -0.19 -27.10 -12.45
CA PHE A 151 0.39 -27.49 -13.73
C PHE A 151 1.79 -26.92 -14.02
N ALA A 152 2.21 -25.81 -13.41
CA ALA A 152 3.55 -25.25 -13.52
C ALA A 152 4.52 -25.75 -12.44
N GLU A 153 4.00 -26.34 -11.36
CA GLU A 153 4.79 -26.73 -10.18
C GLU A 153 4.82 -28.24 -9.86
N LYS A 154 5.80 -28.60 -9.04
CA LYS A 154 6.14 -29.96 -8.60
C LYS A 154 5.73 -30.22 -7.15
N GLN A 155 5.78 -29.20 -6.29
CA GLN A 155 5.20 -29.18 -4.94
C GLN A 155 3.67 -29.35 -5.00
N PRO A 156 3.01 -29.77 -3.91
CA PRO A 156 1.55 -29.67 -3.80
C PRO A 156 1.08 -28.21 -3.72
N PRO A 157 -0.14 -27.85 -4.17
CA PRO A 157 -0.63 -26.48 -4.16
C PRO A 157 -0.79 -25.86 -2.77
N SER A 158 -0.51 -24.55 -2.67
CA SER A 158 -0.45 -23.78 -1.44
C SER A 158 -1.73 -22.99 -1.15
N PRO A 159 -2.43 -23.25 -0.03
CA PRO A 159 -3.56 -22.42 0.39
C PRO A 159 -3.19 -20.95 0.63
N ASN A 160 -1.96 -20.68 1.06
CA ASN A 160 -1.44 -19.32 1.23
C ASN A 160 -1.29 -18.61 -0.12
N ASP A 161 -0.67 -19.24 -1.12
CA ASP A 161 -0.40 -18.57 -2.40
C ASP A 161 -1.61 -18.48 -3.29
N PHE A 162 -2.56 -19.40 -3.15
CA PHE A 162 -3.90 -19.22 -3.67
C PHE A 162 -4.56 -17.92 -3.15
N ILE A 163 -4.34 -17.55 -1.88
CA ILE A 163 -4.84 -16.27 -1.32
C ILE A 163 -3.97 -15.09 -1.80
N ASN A 164 -2.64 -15.18 -1.68
CA ASN A 164 -1.68 -14.13 -2.06
C ASN A 164 -1.84 -13.72 -3.53
N THR A 165 -1.86 -14.70 -4.44
CA THR A 165 -2.04 -14.51 -5.88
C THR A 165 -3.45 -13.99 -6.21
N THR A 166 -4.49 -14.49 -5.52
CA THR A 166 -5.88 -14.06 -5.80
C THR A 166 -6.14 -12.62 -5.35
N PHE A 167 -5.99 -12.35 -4.05
CA PHE A 167 -6.43 -11.07 -3.48
C PHE A 167 -5.38 -9.96 -3.67
N GLY A 168 -4.11 -10.23 -3.34
CA GLY A 168 -2.99 -9.33 -3.62
C GLY A 168 -2.89 -9.00 -5.12
N GLY A 169 -3.06 -10.02 -5.98
CA GLY A 169 -3.11 -9.84 -7.43
C GLY A 169 -4.24 -8.94 -7.92
N ALA A 170 -5.44 -9.04 -7.36
CA ALA A 170 -6.55 -8.13 -7.69
C ALA A 170 -6.26 -6.68 -7.24
N VAL A 171 -5.68 -6.49 -6.05
CA VAL A 171 -5.36 -5.16 -5.50
C VAL A 171 -4.25 -4.46 -6.28
N ILE A 172 -3.13 -5.15 -6.53
CA ILE A 172 -2.00 -4.63 -7.32
C ILE A 172 -2.42 -4.46 -8.79
N GLY A 173 -3.20 -5.40 -9.34
CA GLY A 173 -3.65 -5.39 -10.72
C GLY A 173 -4.54 -4.20 -11.06
N GLU A 174 -5.49 -3.85 -10.19
CA GLU A 174 -6.35 -2.68 -10.43
C GLU A 174 -5.61 -1.35 -10.25
N MET A 175 -4.80 -1.25 -9.20
CA MET A 175 -3.94 -0.09 -8.92
C MET A 175 -3.04 0.23 -10.13
N THR A 176 -2.29 -0.78 -10.60
CA THR A 176 -1.38 -0.63 -11.74
C THR A 176 -2.13 -0.38 -13.06
N TYR A 177 -3.25 -1.05 -13.31
CA TYR A 177 -4.06 -0.84 -14.51
C TYR A 177 -4.58 0.61 -14.60
N ARG A 178 -5.10 1.16 -13.50
CA ARG A 178 -5.61 2.54 -13.44
C ARG A 178 -4.50 3.58 -13.60
N LEU A 179 -3.37 3.38 -12.93
CA LEU A 179 -2.20 4.26 -13.03
C LEU A 179 -1.62 4.25 -14.46
N SER A 180 -1.41 3.06 -15.04
CA SER A 180 -0.99 2.86 -16.43
C SER A 180 -1.92 3.59 -17.42
N ASN A 181 -3.25 3.45 -17.29
CA ASN A 181 -4.21 4.13 -18.16
C ASN A 181 -4.24 5.66 -17.99
N LYS A 182 -3.85 6.22 -16.82
CA LYS A 182 -3.76 7.68 -16.65
C LYS A 182 -2.50 8.24 -17.31
N ILE A 183 -1.34 7.61 -17.08
CA ILE A 183 -0.03 8.06 -17.59
C ILE A 183 -0.03 8.18 -19.13
N ILE A 184 -0.71 7.25 -19.81
CA ILE A 184 -0.93 7.32 -21.25
C ILE A 184 -1.75 8.56 -21.61
N ASP A 185 -1.10 9.58 -22.14
CA ASP A 185 -1.77 10.53 -23.02
C ASP A 185 -1.72 10.03 -24.46
N ASN A 186 -2.88 9.95 -25.12
CA ASN A 186 -2.97 9.58 -26.54
C ASN A 186 -2.79 10.80 -27.47
N THR A 187 -2.92 12.03 -26.97
CA THR A 187 -2.71 13.28 -27.74
C THR A 187 -1.26 13.76 -27.76
N ALA A 188 -0.42 13.28 -26.85
CA ALA A 188 1.01 13.55 -26.83
C ALA A 188 1.71 13.14 -28.13
N THR A 189 2.83 13.79 -28.44
CA THR A 189 3.63 13.52 -29.65
C THR A 189 5.11 13.34 -29.30
N GLY A 190 5.92 12.91 -30.27
CA GLY A 190 7.38 12.81 -30.14
C GLY A 190 7.84 11.92 -28.98
N PHE A 191 8.91 12.37 -28.30
CA PHE A 191 9.53 11.63 -27.18
C PHE A 191 8.55 11.40 -26.02
N LYS A 192 7.76 12.41 -25.62
CA LYS A 192 6.78 12.27 -24.52
C LYS A 192 5.84 11.10 -24.77
N ARG A 193 5.29 10.98 -25.99
CA ARG A 193 4.35 9.91 -26.35
C ARG A 193 4.95 8.51 -26.19
N GLN A 194 6.24 8.33 -26.43
CA GLN A 194 6.93 7.05 -26.19
C GLN A 194 7.27 6.85 -24.71
N ALA A 195 7.70 7.90 -24.00
CA ALA A 195 7.95 7.83 -22.56
C ALA A 195 6.68 7.48 -21.76
N ASP A 196 5.54 8.06 -22.11
CA ASP A 196 4.22 7.74 -21.52
C ASP A 196 3.88 6.24 -21.71
N GLU A 197 4.10 5.68 -22.91
CA GLU A 197 3.81 4.28 -23.22
C GLU A 197 4.77 3.31 -22.51
N VAL A 198 6.08 3.63 -22.46
CA VAL A 198 7.10 2.84 -21.77
C VAL A 198 6.84 2.82 -20.27
N LEU A 199 6.58 3.98 -19.64
CA LEU A 199 6.29 4.05 -18.21
C LEU A 199 4.99 3.32 -17.87
N ALA A 200 3.95 3.46 -18.70
CA ALA A 200 2.69 2.74 -18.53
C ALA A 200 2.82 1.22 -18.75
N PHE A 201 3.75 0.76 -19.61
CA PHE A 201 4.09 -0.65 -19.78
C PHE A 201 4.82 -1.19 -18.55
N LEU A 202 5.82 -0.48 -18.03
CA LEU A 202 6.57 -0.90 -16.83
C LEU A 202 5.66 -1.02 -15.60
N ILE A 203 4.65 -0.13 -15.49
CA ILE A 203 3.67 -0.18 -14.39
C ILE A 203 2.62 -1.29 -14.61
N ASN A 204 2.16 -1.53 -15.83
CA ASN A 204 1.23 -2.63 -16.13
C ASN A 204 1.54 -3.29 -17.48
N PRO A 205 2.36 -4.37 -17.50
CA PRO A 205 2.82 -4.99 -18.74
C PRO A 205 1.68 -5.51 -19.64
N MET A 206 0.60 -6.02 -19.05
CA MET A 206 -0.53 -6.59 -19.81
C MET A 206 -1.41 -5.52 -20.49
N ASN A 207 -1.53 -4.32 -19.90
CA ASN A 207 -2.11 -3.16 -20.57
C ASN A 207 -1.20 -2.66 -21.71
N GLY A 208 0.11 -2.66 -21.50
CA GLY A 208 1.11 -2.38 -22.53
C GLY A 208 1.04 -3.35 -23.72
N LEU A 209 1.06 -4.66 -23.46
CA LEU A 209 0.88 -5.71 -24.47
C LEU A 209 -0.46 -5.56 -25.21
N THR A 210 -1.55 -5.26 -24.50
CA THR A 210 -2.85 -4.99 -25.12
C THR A 210 -2.77 -3.82 -26.11
N ARG A 211 -2.05 -2.75 -25.76
CA ARG A 211 -1.86 -1.58 -26.63
C ARG A 211 -0.93 -1.86 -27.82
N ILE A 212 0.04 -2.75 -27.68
CA ILE A 212 0.85 -3.25 -28.80
C ILE A 212 -0.03 -4.07 -29.76
N THR A 213 -0.81 -5.03 -29.26
CA THR A 213 -1.68 -5.88 -30.09
C THR A 213 -2.86 -5.13 -30.73
N ASP A 214 -3.42 -4.11 -30.08
CA ASP A 214 -4.38 -3.18 -30.71
C ASP A 214 -3.72 -2.24 -31.74
N GLY A 215 -2.38 -2.24 -31.84
CA GLY A 215 -1.64 -1.26 -32.62
C GLY A 215 -1.87 0.18 -32.16
N ARG A 216 -2.16 0.39 -30.87
CA ARG A 216 -2.34 1.72 -30.22
C ARG A 216 -1.04 2.32 -29.72
N TRP A 217 -0.01 1.49 -29.50
CA TRP A 217 1.32 1.92 -29.05
C TRP A 217 1.88 3.06 -29.91
N GLY A 218 2.27 4.17 -29.28
CA GLY A 218 2.95 5.30 -29.90
C GLY A 218 2.10 6.13 -30.88
N LYS A 219 0.94 5.64 -31.35
CA LYS A 219 0.06 6.39 -32.25
C LYS A 219 -0.57 7.58 -31.54
N VAL A 220 -0.63 8.71 -32.24
CA VAL A 220 -1.37 9.90 -31.78
C VAL A 220 -2.85 9.69 -32.12
N ASN A 221 -3.74 9.95 -31.17
CA ASN A 221 -5.20 9.87 -31.36
C ASN A 221 -5.91 10.77 -30.34
N THR A 222 -7.20 11.01 -30.52
CA THR A 222 -8.01 11.61 -29.45
C THR A 222 -8.00 10.72 -28.21
N ASN A 223 -7.98 11.35 -27.04
CA ASN A 223 -8.33 10.63 -25.81
C ASN A 223 -9.82 10.23 -25.87
N PRO A 224 -10.22 9.05 -25.36
CA PRO A 224 -11.63 8.67 -25.32
C PRO A 224 -12.48 9.73 -24.61
N ALA A 225 -13.68 10.01 -25.11
CA ALA A 225 -14.60 10.98 -24.50
C ALA A 225 -14.89 10.64 -23.02
N LEU A 226 -14.87 9.35 -22.70
CA LEU A 226 -14.82 8.80 -21.34
C LEU A 226 -13.36 8.52 -20.96
N ARG A 227 -12.56 9.57 -20.69
CA ARG A 227 -11.23 9.45 -20.06
C ARG A 227 -11.39 9.55 -18.54
N ASP A 228 -10.57 8.82 -17.78
CA ASP A 228 -10.65 8.87 -16.32
C ASP A 228 -10.25 10.26 -15.78
N SER A 229 -11.24 10.96 -15.26
CA SER A 229 -11.14 12.33 -14.72
C SER A 229 -10.68 12.38 -13.26
N SER A 230 -10.51 11.24 -12.60
CA SER A 230 -10.03 11.14 -11.20
C SER A 230 -8.75 11.95 -11.03
N LYS A 231 -8.72 12.89 -10.09
CA LYS A 231 -7.52 13.68 -9.73
C LYS A 231 -6.40 12.71 -9.35
N ILE A 232 -5.13 13.03 -9.63
CA ILE A 232 -4.00 12.32 -9.00
C ILE A 232 -3.12 13.36 -8.33
N SER A 233 -2.64 13.05 -7.13
CA SER A 233 -1.54 13.78 -6.51
C SER A 233 -0.47 12.81 -6.01
N ALA A 234 0.78 13.28 -5.93
CA ALA A 234 1.87 12.56 -5.31
C ALA A 234 2.62 13.45 -4.31
N GLN A 235 3.04 12.83 -3.21
CA GLN A 235 3.95 13.38 -2.21
C GLN A 235 5.25 12.59 -2.31
N LEU A 236 6.35 13.26 -2.64
CA LEU A 236 7.68 12.69 -2.80
C LEU A 236 8.59 13.21 -1.69
N ASP A 237 8.88 12.35 -0.72
CA ASP A 237 9.75 12.63 0.41
C ASP A 237 11.17 12.15 0.09
N PHE A 238 12.17 13.00 0.31
CA PHE A 238 13.58 12.61 0.31
C PHE A 238 14.28 13.13 1.56
N GLY A 239 15.01 12.26 2.27
CA GLY A 239 15.63 12.65 3.52
C GLY A 239 16.40 11.54 4.24
N PHE A 240 16.52 11.70 5.55
CA PHE A 240 17.26 10.82 6.43
C PHE A 240 16.32 10.11 7.41
N ARG A 241 16.64 8.84 7.70
CA ARG A 241 16.02 8.05 8.75
C ARG A 241 17.07 7.51 9.71
N GLU A 242 16.73 7.49 10.99
CA GLU A 242 17.51 6.88 12.07
C GLU A 242 16.64 5.89 12.79
N TYR A 243 17.07 4.63 12.87
CA TYR A 243 16.29 3.54 13.45
C TYR A 243 17.12 2.60 14.31
N ASN A 244 16.50 1.93 15.28
CA ASN A 244 17.16 0.94 16.12
C ASN A 244 16.31 -0.34 16.24
N VAL A 245 16.99 -1.47 16.39
CA VAL A 245 16.40 -2.80 16.64
C VAL A 245 16.77 -3.22 18.07
N GLY A 246 15.78 -3.38 18.94
CA GLY A 246 15.94 -3.94 20.29
C GLY A 246 16.14 -2.94 21.44
N ASN A 247 16.33 -1.64 21.17
CA ASN A 247 16.26 -0.57 22.17
C ASN A 247 14.93 0.20 22.08
N ASN A 248 14.65 1.04 23.08
CA ASN A 248 13.42 1.85 23.16
C ASN A 248 13.54 3.24 22.50
N ASN A 249 14.77 3.69 22.20
CA ASN A 249 15.07 5.04 21.70
C ASN A 249 15.83 4.95 20.36
N PRO A 250 15.35 5.58 19.26
CA PRO A 250 16.03 5.50 17.96
C PRO A 250 17.43 6.13 17.99
N PHE A 251 17.65 7.16 18.81
CA PHE A 251 18.89 7.94 18.86
C PHE A 251 20.00 7.31 19.70
N GLN A 252 19.78 6.12 20.27
CA GLN A 252 20.78 5.39 21.07
C GLN A 252 21.20 4.12 20.32
N ASN A 253 22.40 4.15 19.76
CA ASN A 253 22.94 3.11 18.87
C ASN A 253 22.03 2.83 17.66
N GLY A 254 21.45 3.88 17.08
CA GLY A 254 20.63 3.80 15.87
C GLY A 254 21.45 3.65 14.59
N SER A 255 21.01 2.75 13.72
CA SER A 255 21.37 2.69 12.30
C SER A 255 20.84 3.93 11.58
N LYS A 256 21.60 4.44 10.61
CA LYS A 256 21.27 5.68 9.89
C LYS A 256 21.35 5.46 8.40
N GLY A 257 20.31 5.88 7.68
CA GLY A 257 20.20 5.74 6.22
C GLY A 257 19.55 6.96 5.58
N TRP A 258 19.75 7.11 4.27
CA TRP A 258 18.85 7.92 3.45
C TRP A 258 17.59 7.11 3.16
N TYR A 259 16.47 7.79 2.93
CA TYR A 259 15.24 7.19 2.41
C TYR A 259 14.58 8.10 1.38
N ALA A 260 13.83 7.48 0.48
CA ALA A 260 12.90 8.14 -0.41
C ALA A 260 11.54 7.44 -0.29
N HIS A 261 10.49 8.21 -0.06
CA HIS A 261 9.12 7.71 0.08
C HIS A 261 8.21 8.41 -0.92
N ALA A 262 7.45 7.61 -1.68
CA ALA A 262 6.52 8.09 -2.69
C ALA A 262 5.10 7.67 -2.30
N LYS A 263 4.24 8.66 -2.05
CA LYS A 263 2.84 8.48 -1.69
C LYS A 263 1.96 9.04 -2.78
N LEU A 264 1.32 8.15 -3.54
CA LEU A 264 0.39 8.43 -4.62
C LEU A 264 -1.04 8.38 -4.08
N ILE A 265 -1.84 9.41 -4.37
CA ILE A 265 -3.28 9.45 -4.13
C ILE A 265 -3.96 9.51 -5.51
N TYR A 266 -4.84 8.56 -5.78
CA TYR A 266 -5.62 8.46 -7.02
C TYR A 266 -7.10 8.63 -6.68
N GLY A 267 -7.76 9.54 -7.36
CA GLY A 267 -9.16 9.88 -7.11
C GLY A 267 -9.35 10.75 -5.90
N ASP A 268 -10.61 10.82 -5.48
CA ASP A 268 -11.07 11.59 -4.34
C ASP A 268 -12.01 10.65 -3.55
N PRO A 269 -11.85 10.47 -2.22
CA PRO A 269 -12.75 9.61 -1.44
C PRO A 269 -14.22 9.90 -1.68
N ASP A 270 -14.57 11.16 -1.93
CA ASP A 270 -15.95 11.64 -2.05
C ASP A 270 -16.52 11.48 -3.48
N GLU A 271 -15.68 11.30 -4.51
CA GLU A 271 -16.11 11.24 -5.91
C GLU A 271 -16.23 9.79 -6.40
N GLY A 272 -17.47 9.26 -6.46
CA GLY A 272 -17.74 7.93 -7.01
C GLY A 272 -17.37 6.76 -6.09
N TYR A 273 -17.45 6.97 -4.77
CA TYR A 273 -17.15 5.99 -3.71
C TYR A 273 -17.79 4.60 -3.90
N GLU A 274 -18.92 4.50 -4.60
CA GLU A 274 -19.63 3.25 -4.88
C GLU A 274 -18.82 2.24 -5.74
N LYS A 275 -17.85 2.75 -6.53
CA LYS A 275 -17.09 1.97 -7.52
C LYS A 275 -15.76 1.45 -6.95
N PRO A 276 -15.34 0.21 -7.27
CA PRO A 276 -14.03 -0.29 -6.90
C PRO A 276 -12.89 0.57 -7.49
N PHE A 277 -11.94 0.92 -6.62
CA PHE A 277 -10.76 1.73 -6.90
C PHE A 277 -11.07 3.08 -7.58
N SER A 278 -12.24 3.67 -7.29
CA SER A 278 -12.51 5.09 -7.53
C SER A 278 -11.52 5.99 -6.78
N ASN A 279 -11.19 5.60 -5.56
CA ASN A 279 -10.16 6.20 -4.73
C ASN A 279 -9.18 5.11 -4.26
N PHE A 280 -7.88 5.33 -4.45
CA PHE A 280 -6.85 4.47 -3.88
C PHE A 280 -5.59 5.28 -3.51
N VAL A 281 -4.85 4.78 -2.52
CA VAL A 281 -3.60 5.38 -2.03
C VAL A 281 -2.52 4.32 -2.03
N VAL A 282 -1.37 4.62 -2.64
CA VAL A 282 -0.18 3.77 -2.66
C VAL A 282 0.95 4.50 -1.95
N ASN A 283 1.62 3.84 -1.01
CA ASN A 283 2.81 4.35 -0.34
C ASN A 283 3.94 3.35 -0.63
N ALA A 284 5.07 3.82 -1.16
CA ALA A 284 6.24 3.01 -1.45
C ALA A 284 7.47 3.67 -0.81
N GLU A 285 8.30 2.88 -0.10
CA GLU A 285 9.56 3.36 0.46
C GLU A 285 10.74 2.57 -0.11
N ILE A 286 11.77 3.30 -0.52
CA ILE A 286 13.11 2.80 -0.79
C ILE A 286 14.10 3.54 0.13
N GLY A 287 15.23 2.93 0.45
CA GLY A 287 16.21 3.56 1.34
C GLY A 287 17.38 2.63 1.61
N LYS A 288 18.46 3.17 2.18
CA LYS A 288 19.61 2.32 2.53
C LYS A 288 19.28 1.44 3.75
N ASP A 289 18.93 0.19 3.46
CA ASP A 289 19.09 -0.98 4.33
C ASP A 289 19.76 -2.09 3.52
N ASP A 290 20.58 -2.90 4.16
CA ASP A 290 21.52 -3.80 3.47
C ASP A 290 20.88 -5.14 3.00
N SER A 291 19.56 -5.19 2.82
CA SER A 291 18.78 -6.40 2.49
C SER A 291 18.00 -6.35 1.16
N THR A 292 17.39 -5.21 0.83
CA THR A 292 16.31 -5.13 -0.17
C THR A 292 16.28 -3.75 -0.84
N ALA A 293 15.96 -3.71 -2.14
CA ALA A 293 15.84 -2.44 -2.87
C ALA A 293 14.49 -1.72 -2.64
N LEU A 294 13.51 -2.42 -2.07
CA LEU A 294 12.14 -1.97 -1.84
C LEU A 294 11.75 -2.31 -0.39
N ASN A 295 11.69 -1.29 0.47
CA ASN A 295 11.53 -1.44 1.92
C ASN A 295 10.07 -1.59 2.35
N MET A 296 9.16 -0.97 1.60
CA MET A 296 7.72 -1.00 1.85
C MET A 296 6.93 -0.76 0.57
N VAL A 297 5.81 -1.48 0.42
CA VAL A 297 4.67 -1.11 -0.45
C VAL A 297 3.41 -1.28 0.39
N SER A 298 2.56 -0.26 0.44
CA SER A 298 1.25 -0.36 1.09
C SER A 298 0.17 0.31 0.23
N ILE A 299 -0.89 -0.44 -0.04
CA ILE A 299 -1.99 -0.08 -0.92
C ILE A 299 -3.29 -0.10 -0.13
N TYR A 300 -4.01 1.01 -0.16
CA TYR A 300 -5.41 1.13 0.21
C TYR A 300 -6.23 1.35 -1.06
N GLY A 301 -7.29 0.59 -1.31
CA GLY A 301 -8.21 0.82 -2.44
C GLY A 301 -9.67 0.70 -2.04
N SER A 302 -10.52 1.63 -2.48
CA SER A 302 -11.98 1.51 -2.29
C SER A 302 -12.52 0.26 -3.00
N LEU A 303 -13.52 -0.39 -2.40
CA LEU A 303 -14.35 -1.40 -3.07
C LEU A 303 -15.75 -0.83 -3.31
N THR A 304 -16.33 -0.19 -2.29
CA THR A 304 -17.57 0.57 -2.36
C THR A 304 -17.69 1.46 -1.12
N GLY A 305 -18.69 2.35 -1.05
CA GLY A 305 -18.86 3.26 0.08
C GLY A 305 -20.24 3.92 0.16
N TRP A 306 -20.47 4.65 1.24
CA TRP A 306 -21.74 5.27 1.59
C TRP A 306 -21.52 6.62 2.28
N GLU A 307 -22.08 7.69 1.72
CA GLU A 307 -22.19 8.98 2.42
C GLU A 307 -23.19 8.82 3.58
N LEU A 308 -22.73 9.01 4.82
CA LEU A 308 -23.57 8.94 6.02
C LEU A 308 -24.12 10.32 6.40
N LYS A 309 -23.38 11.38 6.05
CA LYS A 309 -23.74 12.79 6.24
C LYS A 309 -22.85 13.66 5.38
N SER A 310 -23.41 14.68 4.74
CA SER A 310 -22.65 15.75 4.09
C SER A 310 -23.30 17.11 4.37
N THR A 311 -22.49 18.08 4.80
CA THR A 311 -22.87 19.47 5.13
C THR A 311 -21.64 20.36 4.99
N ASP A 312 -21.83 21.68 4.84
CA ASP A 312 -20.74 22.67 4.65
C ASP A 312 -19.64 22.68 5.73
N VAL A 313 -19.89 22.05 6.88
CA VAL A 313 -19.00 22.01 8.05
C VAL A 313 -18.62 20.60 8.51
N VAL A 314 -19.42 19.57 8.21
CA VAL A 314 -19.19 18.19 8.63
C VAL A 314 -19.60 17.19 7.55
N GLN A 315 -18.70 16.25 7.28
CA GLN A 315 -18.87 15.17 6.32
C GLN A 315 -18.47 13.83 6.96
N HIS A 316 -19.26 12.79 6.74
CA HIS A 316 -19.04 11.43 7.24
C HIS A 316 -19.23 10.43 6.10
N LEU A 317 -18.18 9.66 5.78
CA LEU A 317 -18.16 8.72 4.67
C LEU A 317 -17.66 7.36 5.16
N LEU A 318 -18.44 6.31 4.90
CA LEU A 318 -18.06 4.93 5.20
C LEU A 318 -17.55 4.26 3.92
N ILE A 319 -16.31 3.78 3.89
CA ILE A 319 -15.74 3.04 2.74
C ILE A 319 -15.36 1.63 3.15
N LEU A 320 -15.83 0.63 2.41
CA LEU A 320 -15.25 -0.71 2.41
C LEU A 320 -14.01 -0.72 1.53
N SER A 321 -12.83 -1.03 2.08
CA SER A 321 -11.56 -1.07 1.35
C SER A 321 -10.94 -2.46 1.28
N ALA A 322 -10.28 -2.73 0.15
CA ALA A 322 -9.26 -3.76 0.05
C ALA A 322 -7.90 -3.13 0.38
N ASN A 323 -7.04 -3.87 1.08
CA ASN A 323 -5.77 -3.35 1.58
C ASN A 323 -4.70 -4.44 1.42
N TYR A 324 -3.52 -4.04 0.97
CA TYR A 324 -2.34 -4.89 0.81
C TYR A 324 -1.14 -4.16 1.42
N ASP A 325 -0.43 -4.82 2.32
CA ASP A 325 0.77 -4.33 2.98
C ASP A 325 1.92 -5.31 2.73
N TYR A 326 3.05 -4.79 2.27
CA TYR A 326 4.33 -5.48 2.18
C TYR A 326 5.40 -4.58 2.81
N ILE A 327 6.13 -5.13 3.78
CA ILE A 327 7.26 -4.49 4.45
C ILE A 327 8.40 -5.52 4.42
N HIS A 328 9.58 -5.13 3.96
CA HIS A 328 10.78 -5.96 4.06
C HIS A 328 12.02 -5.06 4.11
N ASN A 329 12.53 -4.83 5.31
CA ASN A 329 13.74 -4.05 5.58
C ASN A 329 14.55 -4.69 6.72
N SER A 330 15.74 -4.16 7.01
CA SER A 330 16.68 -4.78 7.96
C SER A 330 16.20 -4.84 9.41
N ALA A 331 15.24 -3.98 9.78
CA ALA A 331 14.64 -3.97 11.10
C ALA A 331 13.44 -4.93 11.19
N PHE A 332 12.54 -4.88 10.20
CA PHE A 332 11.26 -5.57 10.25
C PHE A 332 10.76 -5.95 8.85
N PHE A 333 10.10 -7.10 8.77
CA PHE A 333 9.33 -7.54 7.61
C PHE A 333 7.91 -7.93 8.04
N TYR A 334 6.94 -7.78 7.15
CA TYR A 334 5.53 -8.14 7.36
C TYR A 334 4.78 -8.08 6.04
N GLY A 335 3.98 -9.12 5.74
CA GLY A 335 3.06 -9.13 4.62
C GLY A 335 1.63 -9.30 5.13
N GLY A 336 0.66 -8.62 4.52
CA GLY A 336 -0.71 -8.67 5.01
C GLY A 336 -1.76 -8.20 4.02
N GLN A 337 -2.86 -8.94 3.96
CA GLN A 337 -4.01 -8.66 3.10
C GLN A 337 -5.26 -8.51 3.98
N SER A 338 -5.98 -7.39 3.85
CA SER A 338 -7.16 -7.15 4.69
C SER A 338 -8.32 -6.44 3.97
N VAL A 339 -9.53 -6.74 4.42
CA VAL A 339 -10.77 -6.05 4.00
C VAL A 339 -11.36 -5.34 5.22
N LYS A 340 -11.54 -4.03 5.12
CA LYS A 340 -11.93 -3.17 6.26
C LYS A 340 -13.05 -2.21 5.90
N PHE A 341 -13.96 -1.98 6.84
CA PHE A 341 -14.77 -0.77 6.84
C PHE A 341 -13.96 0.38 7.44
N ASN A 342 -14.05 1.57 6.85
CA ASN A 342 -13.35 2.77 7.28
C ASN A 342 -14.34 3.93 7.31
N LEU A 343 -14.65 4.44 8.50
CA LEU A 343 -15.36 5.69 8.71
C LEU A 343 -14.35 6.84 8.61
N PHE A 344 -14.40 7.57 7.50
CA PHE A 344 -13.76 8.86 7.36
C PHE A 344 -14.71 9.94 7.86
N SER A 345 -14.16 10.98 8.48
CA SER A 345 -14.92 12.15 8.90
C SER A 345 -14.07 13.39 8.75
N LYS A 346 -14.66 14.42 8.16
CA LYS A 346 -14.03 15.71 7.86
C LYS A 346 -14.83 16.81 8.54
N PHE A 347 -14.14 17.66 9.28
CA PHE A 347 -14.69 18.74 10.08
C PHE A 347 -14.00 20.05 9.69
N LYS A 348 -14.73 20.97 9.07
CA LYS A 348 -14.28 22.35 8.89
C LYS A 348 -14.59 23.12 10.17
N ILE A 349 -13.55 23.56 10.87
CA ILE A 349 -13.68 24.30 12.13
C ILE A 349 -13.78 25.81 11.87
N ASP A 350 -12.97 26.31 10.93
CA ASP A 350 -13.04 27.66 10.37
C ASP A 350 -12.48 27.63 8.92
N ASN A 351 -12.51 28.75 8.20
CA ASN A 351 -12.03 28.87 6.82
C ASN A 351 -10.54 28.54 6.63
N GLY A 352 -9.73 28.58 7.69
CA GLY A 352 -8.31 28.19 7.68
C GLY A 352 -7.98 26.91 8.46
N MET A 353 -8.94 26.25 9.12
CA MET A 353 -8.65 25.10 9.99
C MET A 353 -9.62 23.95 9.81
N PHE A 354 -9.06 22.78 9.52
CA PHE A 354 -9.78 21.56 9.17
C PHE A 354 -9.21 20.36 9.93
N ILE A 355 -10.09 19.42 10.29
CA ILE A 355 -9.72 18.17 10.98
C ILE A 355 -10.28 17.00 10.17
N ASN A 356 -9.41 16.12 9.71
CA ASN A 356 -9.76 14.85 9.09
C ASN A 356 -9.49 13.72 10.09
N THR A 357 -10.44 12.82 10.30
CA THR A 357 -10.26 11.61 11.13
C THR A 357 -10.66 10.36 10.37
N ALA A 358 -9.96 9.25 10.61
CA ALA A 358 -10.26 7.95 10.03
C ALA A 358 -10.32 6.89 11.14
N PHE A 359 -11.38 6.10 11.19
CA PHE A 359 -11.50 4.93 12.06
C PHE A 359 -11.90 3.72 11.23
N GLY A 360 -11.16 2.63 11.29
CA GLY A 360 -11.43 1.45 10.48
C GLY A 360 -11.17 0.14 11.20
N ALA A 361 -11.91 -0.89 10.82
CA ALA A 361 -11.84 -2.24 11.36
C ALA A 361 -12.28 -3.26 10.31
N GLY A 362 -11.74 -4.48 10.39
CA GLY A 362 -12.12 -5.59 9.51
C GLY A 362 -11.23 -6.82 9.64
N GLY A 363 -11.32 -7.72 8.66
CA GLY A 363 -10.62 -9.00 8.66
C GLY A 363 -9.28 -8.95 7.91
N ILE A 364 -8.27 -9.60 8.47
CA ILE A 364 -7.03 -9.98 7.80
C ILE A 364 -7.29 -11.33 7.15
N LEU A 365 -7.22 -11.39 5.82
CA LEU A 365 -7.46 -12.61 5.04
C LEU A 365 -6.29 -13.59 5.19
N LEU A 366 -5.07 -13.05 5.08
CA LEU A 366 -3.81 -13.75 5.33
C LEU A 366 -2.73 -12.69 5.64
N ALA A 367 -1.82 -13.03 6.54
CA ALA A 367 -0.59 -12.30 6.80
C ALA A 367 0.60 -13.26 6.96
N GLY A 368 1.80 -12.79 6.60
CA GLY A 368 3.08 -13.42 6.93
C GLY A 368 3.82 -12.56 7.96
N VAL A 369 4.13 -13.13 9.13
CA VAL A 369 4.58 -12.37 10.32
C VAL A 369 5.87 -12.98 10.89
N PRO A 370 6.91 -12.18 11.25
CA PRO A 370 8.20 -12.72 11.67
C PRO A 370 8.15 -13.57 12.94
N ASP A 371 8.73 -14.77 12.86
CA ASP A 371 8.89 -15.68 13.99
C ASP A 371 10.39 -16.03 14.20
N PRO A 372 10.99 -15.79 15.39
CA PRO A 372 12.32 -16.33 15.69
C PRO A 372 12.41 -17.86 15.72
N TYR A 373 11.30 -18.58 15.90
CA TYR A 373 11.27 -20.02 16.01
C TYR A 373 10.97 -20.63 14.64
N THR A 374 11.99 -21.13 13.94
CA THR A 374 11.82 -21.58 12.54
C THR A 374 10.85 -22.76 12.42
N TYR A 375 9.76 -22.59 11.67
CA TYR A 375 8.75 -23.62 11.41
C TYR A 375 8.89 -24.16 9.98
N LYS A 376 9.09 -25.48 9.81
CA LYS A 376 9.39 -26.14 8.52
C LYS A 376 10.57 -25.51 7.71
N GLY A 377 11.35 -24.60 8.28
CA GLY A 377 12.41 -23.85 7.58
C GLY A 377 12.10 -22.36 7.40
N ARG A 378 10.81 -21.96 7.39
CA ARG A 378 10.39 -20.56 7.41
C ARG A 378 10.73 -19.89 8.74
N ASN A 379 11.08 -18.62 8.68
CA ASN A 379 11.25 -17.70 9.81
C ASN A 379 10.01 -16.79 10.01
N TYR A 380 8.84 -17.27 9.59
CA TYR A 380 7.58 -16.54 9.65
C TYR A 380 6.36 -17.47 9.71
N ASP A 381 5.36 -17.05 10.49
CA ASP A 381 4.06 -17.70 10.63
C ASP A 381 3.06 -17.17 9.57
N TYR A 382 2.10 -18.01 9.17
CA TYR A 382 0.91 -17.60 8.42
C TYR A 382 -0.27 -17.38 9.37
N GLU A 383 -0.86 -16.19 9.30
CA GLU A 383 -1.86 -15.72 10.26
C GLU A 383 -3.12 -15.14 9.62
N SER A 384 -4.20 -15.09 10.41
CA SER A 384 -5.42 -14.31 10.13
C SER A 384 -5.96 -13.71 11.43
N GLY A 385 -6.83 -12.72 11.33
CA GLY A 385 -7.47 -12.09 12.48
C GLY A 385 -8.14 -10.76 12.15
N LEU A 386 -8.02 -9.80 13.07
CA LEU A 386 -8.68 -8.50 12.99
C LEU A 386 -7.65 -7.38 12.74
N ALA A 387 -7.83 -6.65 11.64
CA ALA A 387 -7.12 -5.40 11.37
C ALA A 387 -7.93 -4.20 11.87
N PHE A 388 -7.26 -3.21 12.43
CA PHE A 388 -7.84 -1.94 12.85
C PHE A 388 -6.91 -0.76 12.54
N ASN A 389 -7.49 0.42 12.36
CA ASN A 389 -6.77 1.68 12.24
C ASN A 389 -7.56 2.85 12.84
N ALA A 390 -6.85 3.82 13.40
CA ALA A 390 -7.39 5.09 13.85
C ALA A 390 -6.44 6.21 13.43
N GLY A 391 -6.93 7.41 13.14
CA GLY A 391 -6.06 8.51 12.76
C GLY A 391 -6.76 9.86 12.76
N GLY A 392 -5.97 10.92 12.91
CA GLY A 392 -6.40 12.31 12.90
C GLY A 392 -5.34 13.20 12.26
N THR A 393 -5.73 14.03 11.30
CA THR A 393 -4.91 15.07 10.66
C THR A 393 -5.54 16.42 10.92
N ILE A 394 -4.80 17.35 11.51
CA ILE A 394 -5.19 18.76 11.66
C ILE A 394 -4.42 19.57 10.61
N ALA A 395 -5.13 20.33 9.80
CA ALA A 395 -4.58 21.25 8.82
C ALA A 395 -4.86 22.70 9.24
N VAL A 396 -3.84 23.56 9.17
CA VAL A 396 -3.92 25.00 9.53
C VAL A 396 -3.31 25.86 8.42
N ASP A 397 -4.09 26.85 7.96
CA ASP A 397 -3.78 27.82 6.90
C ASP A 397 -3.20 27.21 5.60
N HIS A 398 -3.54 25.95 5.34
CA HIS A 398 -2.95 25.08 4.30
C HIS A 398 -1.41 25.03 4.31
N LYS A 399 -0.77 25.37 5.44
CA LYS A 399 0.69 25.44 5.61
C LYS A 399 1.24 24.48 6.64
N LEU A 400 0.50 24.26 7.73
CA LEU A 400 0.92 23.39 8.83
C LEU A 400 -0.04 22.20 8.91
N TYR A 401 0.50 20.99 8.82
CA TYR A 401 -0.26 19.76 8.96
C TYR A 401 0.38 18.91 10.07
N TYR A 402 -0.44 18.50 11.05
CA TYR A 402 -0.05 17.52 12.06
C TYR A 402 -0.96 16.31 11.98
N SER A 403 -0.36 15.13 11.77
CA SER A 403 -1.08 13.87 11.60
C SER A 403 -0.64 12.87 12.66
N ILE A 404 -1.58 12.31 13.41
CA ILE A 404 -1.36 11.13 14.26
C ILE A 404 -2.12 9.94 13.66
N ASN A 405 -1.49 8.77 13.56
CA ASN A 405 -2.14 7.54 13.08
C ASN A 405 -1.83 6.37 14.01
N TYR A 406 -2.69 5.35 13.93
CA TYR A 406 -2.58 4.06 14.58
C TYR A 406 -3.05 2.98 13.60
N ARG A 407 -2.33 1.87 13.53
CA ARG A 407 -2.70 0.65 12.82
C ARG A 407 -2.37 -0.54 13.71
N GLY A 408 -3.09 -1.64 13.54
CA GLY A 408 -2.63 -2.93 14.04
C GLY A 408 -3.43 -4.10 13.53
N GLY A 409 -2.86 -5.29 13.73
CA GLY A 409 -3.51 -6.58 13.58
C GLY A 409 -3.47 -7.30 14.92
N TRP A 410 -4.61 -7.80 15.39
CA TRP A 410 -4.64 -8.88 16.37
C TRP A 410 -4.95 -10.18 15.62
N MET A 411 -4.01 -11.12 15.69
CA MET A 411 -3.86 -12.22 14.74
C MET A 411 -3.56 -13.53 15.48
N TRP A 412 -3.85 -14.64 14.80
CA TRP A 412 -3.62 -16.00 15.28
C TRP A 412 -3.05 -16.86 14.16
N THR A 413 -2.09 -17.72 14.50
CA THR A 413 -1.45 -18.60 13.52
C THR A 413 -2.41 -19.64 12.95
N ILE A 414 -2.57 -19.65 11.63
CA ILE A 414 -3.22 -20.71 10.85
C ILE A 414 -2.22 -21.83 10.59
N ASN A 415 -1.00 -21.47 10.16
CA ASN A 415 0.06 -22.42 9.87
C ASN A 415 1.44 -21.85 10.27
N GLY A 416 2.14 -22.57 11.13
CA GLY A 416 3.31 -22.06 11.83
C GLY A 416 3.37 -22.57 13.27
N ASN A 417 4.04 -21.84 14.15
CA ASN A 417 4.02 -22.11 15.58
C ASN A 417 2.68 -21.71 16.21
N LYS A 418 2.32 -22.32 17.34
CA LYS A 418 1.00 -22.07 17.95
C LYS A 418 1.01 -20.80 18.80
N SER A 419 0.69 -19.69 18.16
CA SER A 419 0.88 -18.33 18.69
C SER A 419 -0.37 -17.44 18.53
N SER A 420 -0.37 -16.29 19.19
CA SER A 420 -1.25 -15.15 18.86
C SER A 420 -0.45 -13.87 18.90
N TYR A 421 -0.55 -13.03 17.86
CA TYR A 421 0.25 -11.83 17.72
C TYR A 421 -0.59 -10.56 17.75
N LEU A 422 -0.09 -9.54 18.44
CA LEU A 422 -0.51 -8.15 18.35
C LEU A 422 0.63 -7.38 17.67
N LEU A 423 0.51 -7.21 16.36
CA LEU A 423 1.32 -6.25 15.61
C LEU A 423 0.60 -4.91 15.68
N HIS A 424 1.20 -3.89 16.29
CA HIS A 424 0.59 -2.56 16.33
C HIS A 424 1.61 -1.44 16.12
N ASN A 425 1.11 -0.31 15.63
CA ASN A 425 1.88 0.69 14.91
C ASN A 425 1.28 2.09 15.10
N ILE A 426 2.06 3.10 15.51
CA ILE A 426 1.65 4.52 15.64
C ILE A 426 2.49 5.40 14.71
N THR A 427 1.94 6.50 14.19
CA THR A 427 2.71 7.61 13.59
C THR A 427 2.30 8.97 14.15
N ASN A 428 3.21 9.94 14.02
CA ASN A 428 3.08 11.35 14.30
C ASN A 428 3.92 12.05 13.23
N GLU A 429 3.28 12.64 12.23
CA GLU A 429 3.89 13.38 11.12
C GLU A 429 3.60 14.87 11.32
N LEU A 430 4.65 15.69 11.40
CA LEU A 430 4.56 17.14 11.34
C LEU A 430 5.13 17.60 9.99
N SER A 431 4.33 18.32 9.21
CA SER A 431 4.81 18.93 7.96
C SER A 431 4.46 20.42 7.88
N TYR A 432 5.41 21.19 7.35
CA TYR A 432 5.30 22.65 7.19
C TYR A 432 5.75 23.09 5.80
N PHE A 433 4.84 23.68 5.04
CA PHE A 433 5.08 24.19 3.69
C PHE A 433 5.86 25.51 3.74
N ILE A 434 7.10 25.49 3.25
CA ILE A 434 7.92 26.71 3.08
C ILE A 434 7.40 27.52 1.88
N ILE A 435 7.10 26.79 0.79
CA ILE A 435 6.44 27.31 -0.42
C ILE A 435 5.33 26.33 -0.82
N LYS A 436 4.44 26.75 -1.73
CA LYS A 436 3.20 26.01 -2.12
C LYS A 436 3.39 24.49 -2.25
N ASP A 437 4.46 24.09 -2.93
CA ASP A 437 4.67 22.70 -3.35
C ASP A 437 5.86 22.01 -2.65
N ILE A 438 6.49 22.67 -1.65
CA ILE A 438 7.61 22.10 -0.88
C ILE A 438 7.43 22.32 0.63
N ALA A 439 7.45 21.21 1.37
CA ALA A 439 7.39 21.18 2.83
C ALA A 439 8.63 20.55 3.47
N LEU A 440 8.93 20.95 4.71
CA LEU A 440 9.75 20.14 5.62
C LEU A 440 8.84 19.15 6.34
N VAL A 441 9.31 17.92 6.54
CA VAL A 441 8.60 16.86 7.26
C VAL A 441 9.49 16.28 8.35
N ALA A 442 8.91 16.08 9.54
CA ALA A 442 9.53 15.34 10.65
C ALA A 442 8.52 14.32 11.21
N GLU A 443 8.98 13.10 11.52
CA GLU A 443 8.07 11.97 11.75
C GLU A 443 8.59 10.97 12.84
N ALA A 444 7.71 10.56 13.78
CA ALA A 444 7.94 9.62 14.92
C ALA A 444 6.65 8.84 15.38
N GLY A 445 6.67 7.90 16.35
CA GLY A 445 5.50 7.07 16.82
C GLY A 445 5.66 5.56 16.54
N TYR A 446 5.15 4.55 17.29
CA TYR A 446 5.77 3.19 17.31
C TYR A 446 5.22 1.96 16.56
N ILE A 447 6.05 1.16 15.84
CA ILE A 447 5.82 -0.32 15.64
C ILE A 447 6.25 -1.07 16.90
N ARG A 448 5.40 -2.02 17.31
CA ARG A 448 5.75 -3.14 18.18
C ARG A 448 5.05 -4.43 17.71
N LEU A 449 5.76 -5.55 17.77
CA LEU A 449 5.22 -6.90 17.59
C LEU A 449 5.27 -7.61 18.95
N ASN A 450 4.09 -7.92 19.49
CA ASN A 450 3.95 -8.81 20.65
C ASN A 450 3.42 -10.16 20.17
N GLY A 451 4.16 -11.24 20.38
CA GLY A 451 3.75 -12.60 20.01
C GLY A 451 3.74 -13.49 21.25
N ASN A 452 2.56 -14.02 21.59
CA ASN A 452 2.40 -14.92 22.73
C ASN A 452 2.39 -16.37 22.22
N TYR A 453 3.23 -17.25 22.75
CA TYR A 453 3.42 -18.62 22.23
C TYR A 453 2.93 -19.69 23.21
N SER A 454 2.40 -20.79 22.67
CA SER A 454 1.96 -21.93 23.51
C SER A 454 3.13 -22.77 24.06
N ASN A 455 4.25 -22.82 23.32
CA ASN A 455 5.34 -23.80 23.54
C ASN A 455 6.74 -23.15 23.63
N PHE A 456 6.83 -21.83 23.47
CA PHE A 456 8.08 -21.07 23.38
C PHE A 456 8.00 -19.82 24.28
N ALA A 457 9.07 -19.03 24.36
CA ALA A 457 9.04 -17.78 25.11
C ALA A 457 8.37 -16.67 24.29
N ASP A 458 7.55 -15.85 24.94
CA ASP A 458 6.86 -14.73 24.31
C ASP A 458 7.85 -13.68 23.76
N ILE A 459 7.48 -13.04 22.65
CA ILE A 459 8.28 -11.97 22.03
C ILE A 459 7.65 -10.60 22.30
N ASP A 460 8.49 -9.63 22.64
CA ASP A 460 8.16 -8.21 22.66
C ASP A 460 9.24 -7.45 21.88
N ARG A 461 8.99 -7.23 20.58
CA ARG A 461 9.92 -6.54 19.69
C ARG A 461 9.39 -5.17 19.34
N LYS A 462 10.25 -4.15 19.41
CA LYS A 462 9.92 -2.75 19.14
C LYS A 462 10.97 -2.16 18.22
N TYR A 463 10.51 -1.34 17.26
CA TYR A 463 11.32 -0.92 16.12
C TYR A 463 11.34 0.60 15.95
N PRO A 464 12.00 1.33 16.87
CA PRO A 464 12.09 2.77 16.79
C PRO A 464 12.76 3.28 15.50
N TYR A 465 12.05 4.01 14.62
CA TYR A 465 12.65 5.06 13.76
C TYR A 465 12.18 6.52 14.00
N PHE A 466 13.06 7.47 13.69
CA PHE A 466 12.75 8.87 13.39
C PHE A 466 13.09 9.19 11.94
N LYS A 467 12.30 10.05 11.29
CA LYS A 467 12.51 10.54 9.91
C LYS A 467 12.51 12.06 9.84
N ALA A 468 13.37 12.61 8.99
CA ALA A 468 13.35 14.01 8.59
C ALA A 468 13.63 14.16 7.09
N ALA A 469 12.75 14.86 6.37
CA ALA A 469 12.77 14.94 4.91
C ALA A 469 12.29 16.29 4.35
N VAL A 470 12.62 16.52 3.08
CA VAL A 470 11.94 17.50 2.23
C VAL A 470 10.87 16.75 1.42
N ARG A 471 9.63 17.23 1.48
CA ARG A 471 8.48 16.74 0.72
C ARG A 471 8.22 17.66 -0.46
N TYR A 472 8.13 17.09 -1.66
CA TYR A 472 7.62 17.76 -2.86
C TYR A 472 6.21 17.23 -3.17
N ASN A 473 5.25 18.15 -3.35
CA ASN A 473 3.89 17.83 -3.76
C ASN A 473 3.71 18.13 -5.25
N VAL A 474 2.95 17.27 -5.94
CA VAL A 474 2.58 17.46 -7.35
C VAL A 474 1.18 16.89 -7.64
N ASP A 475 0.37 17.64 -8.39
CA ASP A 475 -0.95 17.24 -8.89
C ASP A 475 -0.88 16.99 -10.42
N PHE A 476 -1.66 16.03 -10.95
CA PHE A 476 -1.63 15.55 -12.34
C PHE A 476 -3.02 15.44 -13.01
#